data_AF-A0A1G2F4R4-F1
#
_entry.id   AF-A0A1G2F4R4-F1
#
_cell.length_a   1.000
_cell.length_b   1.000
_cell.length_c   1.000
_cell.angle_alpha   90.00
_cell.angle_beta   90.00
_cell.angle_gamma   90.00
#
_symmetry.space_group_name_H-M   'P 1'
#
loop_
_entity.id
_entity.type
_entity.pdbx_description
1 polymer ?
#
loop_
_entity_poly.entity_id
_entity_poly.type
_entity_poly.pdbx_seq_one_letter_code
_entity_poly.pdbx_strand_id
1 'polypeptide(L)'
;MAAPITHMVLTEKVFDKFFSDKKRKDFYIGTVFSDIGYLGVVDRQSTHFPLQELKLEDVKKEQNSFTAGLKFHSLVDDIRERFIESKNLYSLIPESKYKTQILKLLEDELYYDKISNWDEFIKFLEDILPEERSFNIKEDDIKKWHNILQNYFSRKPDKQVRKGLAKELNFSEEGQNEIVNLVEQTRLNEKIGQIIEEFHNNFESFLI
;
A
#
# COMPACT_ATOMS: atom_id res chain seq x y z
N MET A 1 8.61 -2.06 -0.79
CA MET A 1 7.34 -1.66 -0.15
C MET A 1 6.27 -1.43 -1.20
N ALA A 2 5.02 -1.81 -0.93
CA ALA A 2 3.86 -1.55 -1.78
C ALA A 2 3.25 -0.16 -1.49
N ALA A 3 2.34 0.32 -2.34
CA ALA A 3 1.57 1.54 -2.10
C ALA A 3 0.12 1.21 -1.66
N PRO A 4 -0.65 2.19 -1.16
CA PRO A 4 -1.92 1.92 -0.50
C PRO A 4 -2.93 1.14 -1.35
N ILE A 5 -3.09 1.39 -2.66
CA ILE A 5 -4.03 0.61 -3.48
C ILE A 5 -3.58 -0.84 -3.59
N THR A 6 -2.28 -1.07 -3.81
CA THR A 6 -1.71 -2.42 -3.84
C THR A 6 -1.96 -3.17 -2.53
N HIS A 7 -1.77 -2.52 -1.38
CA HIS A 7 -2.10 -3.14 -0.09
C HIS A 7 -3.58 -3.51 0.01
N MET A 8 -4.49 -2.62 -0.40
CA MET A 8 -5.93 -2.87 -0.38
C MET A 8 -6.32 -4.03 -1.30
N VAL A 9 -5.80 -4.07 -2.52
CA VAL A 9 -6.09 -5.12 -3.51
C VAL A 9 -5.60 -6.48 -3.04
N LEU A 10 -4.38 -6.55 -2.52
CA LEU A 10 -3.82 -7.80 -2.01
C LEU A 10 -4.52 -8.27 -0.74
N THR A 11 -5.00 -7.34 0.09
CA THR A 11 -5.87 -7.65 1.23
C THR A 11 -7.18 -8.24 0.75
N GLU A 12 -7.87 -7.56 -0.17
CA GLU A 12 -9.16 -8.01 -0.71
C GLU A 12 -9.08 -9.43 -1.29
N LYS A 13 -8.01 -9.70 -2.04
CA LYS A 13 -7.78 -10.99 -2.66
C LYS A 13 -7.78 -12.16 -1.67
N VAL A 14 -7.35 -11.94 -0.43
CA VAL A 14 -7.08 -13.01 0.53
C VAL A 14 -7.86 -12.91 1.84
N PHE A 15 -8.57 -11.80 2.08
CA PHE A 15 -9.24 -11.50 3.35
C PHE A 15 -10.24 -12.57 3.75
N ASP A 16 -11.19 -12.90 2.88
CA ASP A 16 -12.24 -13.88 3.20
C ASP A 16 -11.68 -15.30 3.41
N LYS A 17 -10.51 -15.60 2.83
CA LYS A 17 -9.87 -16.91 2.96
C LYS A 17 -9.11 -17.06 4.28
N PHE A 18 -8.37 -16.04 4.69
CA PHE A 18 -7.45 -16.15 5.83
C PHE A 18 -7.86 -15.36 7.08
N PHE A 19 -8.73 -14.36 6.93
CA PHE A 19 -9.02 -13.36 7.95
C PHE A 19 -10.54 -13.12 8.12
N SER A 20 -11.37 -14.08 7.73
CA SER A 20 -12.84 -13.97 7.87
C SER A 20 -13.31 -13.85 9.33
N ASP A 21 -12.45 -14.18 10.30
CA ASP A 21 -12.68 -14.00 11.73
C ASP A 21 -12.38 -12.56 12.21
N LYS A 22 -11.75 -11.72 11.38
CA LYS A 22 -11.39 -10.34 11.72
C LYS A 22 -12.51 -9.37 11.39
N LYS A 23 -12.55 -8.25 12.11
CA LYS A 23 -13.37 -7.10 11.74
C LYS A 23 -12.77 -6.45 10.50
N ARG A 24 -13.47 -6.59 9.38
CA ARG A 24 -13.06 -6.09 8.06
C ARG A 24 -12.61 -4.63 8.08
N LYS A 25 -13.46 -3.72 8.56
CA LYS A 25 -13.12 -2.29 8.67
C LYS A 25 -11.78 -2.05 9.40
N ASP A 26 -11.66 -2.57 10.61
CA ASP A 26 -10.49 -2.38 11.46
C ASP A 26 -9.21 -2.93 10.80
N PHE A 27 -9.30 -4.11 10.16
CA PHE A 27 -8.18 -4.73 9.46
C PHE A 27 -7.70 -3.88 8.29
N TYR A 28 -8.61 -3.40 7.44
CA TYR A 28 -8.24 -2.60 6.26
C TYR A 28 -7.64 -1.26 6.65
N ILE A 29 -8.20 -0.58 7.66
CA ILE A 29 -7.61 0.65 8.22
C ILE A 29 -6.20 0.34 8.72
N GLY A 30 -6.03 -0.72 9.51
CA GLY A 30 -4.71 -1.17 9.97
C GLY A 30 -3.72 -1.43 8.82
N THR A 31 -4.17 -2.04 7.73
CA THR A 31 -3.31 -2.35 6.58
C THR A 31 -2.79 -1.11 5.84
N VAL A 32 -3.54 -0.01 5.81
CA VAL A 32 -3.08 1.25 5.17
C VAL A 32 -2.54 2.27 6.17
N PHE A 33 -2.68 2.03 7.47
CA PHE A 33 -2.22 2.96 8.50
C PHE A 33 -0.69 3.05 8.58
N SER A 34 0.05 1.97 8.34
CA SER A 34 1.52 1.96 8.47
C SER A 34 2.23 3.05 7.65
N ASP A 35 1.66 3.42 6.51
CA ASP A 35 2.18 4.45 5.60
C ASP A 35 1.97 5.90 6.11
N ILE A 36 1.25 6.12 7.22
CA ILE A 36 1.10 7.46 7.84
C ILE A 36 2.45 8.11 8.19
N GLY A 37 3.51 7.30 8.34
CA GLY A 37 4.88 7.77 8.53
C GLY A 37 5.38 8.73 7.43
N TYR A 38 4.78 8.72 6.23
CA TYR A 38 5.10 9.70 5.19
C TYR A 38 4.79 11.15 5.60
N LEU A 39 3.90 11.35 6.59
CA LEU A 39 3.62 12.67 7.15
C LEU A 39 4.70 13.16 8.13
N GLY A 40 5.65 12.30 8.53
CA GLY A 40 6.68 12.63 9.52
C GLY A 40 6.17 12.74 10.95
N VAL A 41 5.00 12.13 11.24
CA VAL A 41 4.30 12.23 12.54
C VAL A 41 4.51 11.02 13.44
N VAL A 42 5.10 9.94 12.90
CA VAL A 42 5.41 8.71 13.63
C VAL A 42 6.62 8.03 13.00
N ASP A 43 7.44 7.41 13.84
CA ASP A 43 8.58 6.61 13.38
C ASP A 43 8.09 5.33 12.71
N ARG A 44 8.72 4.98 11.58
CA ARG A 44 8.41 3.75 10.82
C ARG A 44 8.47 2.50 11.70
N GLN A 45 9.43 2.44 12.63
CA GLN A 45 9.63 1.30 13.53
C GLN A 45 8.44 1.09 14.48
N SER A 46 7.66 2.14 14.75
CA SER A 46 6.47 2.05 15.59
C SER A 46 5.31 1.41 14.84
N THR A 47 5.22 1.58 13.52
CA THR A 47 4.09 1.13 12.69
C THR A 47 4.40 -0.08 11.81
N HIS A 48 5.65 -0.55 11.78
CA HIS A 48 6.10 -1.69 10.98
C HIS A 48 6.75 -2.74 11.87
N PHE A 49 6.39 -4.00 11.64
CA PHE A 49 6.98 -5.13 12.36
C PHE A 49 8.27 -5.59 11.65
N PRO A 50 9.29 -6.08 12.39
CA PRO A 50 10.51 -6.59 11.78
C PRO A 50 10.23 -7.68 10.75
N LEU A 51 10.71 -7.48 9.52
CA LEU A 51 10.32 -8.26 8.33
C LEU A 51 10.88 -9.69 8.33
N GLN A 52 11.96 -9.96 9.06
CA GLN A 52 12.69 -11.23 8.96
C GLN A 52 11.97 -12.43 9.62
N GLU A 53 10.86 -12.22 10.31
CA GLU A 53 10.18 -13.29 11.05
C GLU A 53 8.65 -13.32 10.90
N LEU A 54 8.05 -12.34 10.24
CA LEU A 54 6.59 -12.24 10.17
C LEU A 54 6.04 -13.23 9.14
N LYS A 55 5.20 -14.17 9.61
CA LYS A 55 4.52 -15.17 8.77
C LYS A 55 3.02 -14.91 8.74
N LEU A 56 2.34 -15.49 7.75
CA LEU A 56 0.87 -15.46 7.67
C LEU A 56 0.22 -15.91 8.99
N GLU A 57 0.80 -16.91 9.65
CA GLU A 57 0.27 -17.43 10.91
C GLU A 57 0.33 -16.41 12.06
N ASP A 58 1.28 -15.49 12.06
CA ASP A 58 1.38 -14.43 13.07
C ASP A 58 0.32 -13.34 12.87
N VAL A 59 -0.09 -13.13 11.62
CA VAL A 59 -1.25 -12.28 11.26
C VAL A 59 -2.55 -12.96 11.70
N LYS A 60 -2.70 -14.26 11.42
CA LYS A 60 -3.91 -15.03 11.77
C LYS A 60 -4.14 -15.11 13.29
N LYS A 61 -3.07 -15.34 14.06
CA LYS A 61 -3.11 -15.44 15.53
C LYS A 61 -3.40 -14.11 16.22
N GLU A 62 -3.13 -12.98 15.56
CA GLU A 62 -3.39 -11.66 16.13
C GLU A 62 -4.89 -11.47 16.37
N GLN A 63 -5.25 -11.12 17.61
CA GLN A 63 -6.65 -11.02 18.02
C GLN A 63 -7.23 -9.65 17.67
N ASN A 64 -6.40 -8.59 17.75
CA ASN A 64 -6.84 -7.26 17.35
C ASN A 64 -6.81 -7.13 15.82
N SER A 65 -7.96 -6.84 15.22
CA SER A 65 -8.09 -6.79 13.75
C SER A 65 -7.22 -5.69 13.12
N PHE A 66 -7.11 -4.53 13.75
CA PHE A 66 -6.26 -3.44 13.28
C PHE A 66 -4.77 -3.81 13.35
N THR A 67 -4.31 -4.39 14.46
CA THR A 67 -2.92 -4.89 14.59
C THR A 67 -2.62 -6.01 13.59
N ALA A 68 -3.59 -6.88 13.32
CA ALA A 68 -3.47 -7.89 12.26
C ALA A 68 -3.29 -7.22 10.89
N GLY A 69 -4.02 -6.14 10.62
CA GLY A 69 -3.85 -5.30 9.44
C GLY A 69 -2.44 -4.72 9.29
N LEU A 70 -1.87 -4.16 10.37
CA LEU A 70 -0.49 -3.64 10.38
C LEU A 70 0.58 -4.73 10.14
N LYS A 71 0.37 -5.91 10.73
CA LYS A 71 1.22 -7.08 10.45
C LYS A 71 1.09 -7.48 8.98
N PHE A 72 -0.13 -7.55 8.46
CA PHE A 72 -0.35 -7.90 7.06
C PHE A 72 0.29 -6.88 6.10
N HIS A 73 0.24 -5.58 6.41
CA HIS A 73 0.98 -4.56 5.67
C HIS A 73 2.48 -4.90 5.58
N SER A 74 3.10 -5.18 6.73
CA SER A 74 4.53 -5.52 6.79
C SER A 74 4.85 -6.81 6.01
N LEU A 75 3.96 -7.80 6.07
CA LEU A 75 4.10 -9.06 5.33
C LEU A 75 4.02 -8.84 3.81
N VAL A 76 3.07 -8.02 3.34
CA VAL A 76 2.93 -7.63 1.93
C VAL A 76 4.19 -6.92 1.45
N ASP A 77 4.71 -5.99 2.25
CA ASP A 77 5.93 -5.24 1.95
C ASP A 77 7.13 -6.15 1.70
N ASP A 78 7.35 -7.14 2.58
CA ASP A 78 8.45 -8.11 2.47
C ASP A 78 8.27 -9.03 1.26
N ILE A 79 7.09 -9.65 1.11
CA ILE A 79 6.79 -10.57 0.01
C ILE A 79 6.95 -9.87 -1.33
N ARG A 80 6.41 -8.65 -1.46
CA ARG A 80 6.57 -7.84 -2.66
C ARG A 80 8.04 -7.59 -2.94
N GLU A 81 8.80 -7.10 -1.96
CA GLU A 81 10.20 -6.75 -2.18
C GLU A 81 11.02 -7.94 -2.69
N ARG A 82 10.89 -9.10 -2.01
CA ARG A 82 11.56 -10.34 -2.44
C ARG A 82 11.17 -10.76 -3.86
N PHE A 83 9.88 -10.65 -4.22
CA PHE A 83 9.44 -10.98 -5.57
C PHE A 83 10.03 -10.02 -6.62
N ILE A 84 9.95 -8.71 -6.37
CA ILE A 84 10.47 -7.66 -7.28
C ILE A 84 11.98 -7.83 -7.49
N GLU A 85 12.74 -8.10 -6.43
CA GLU A 85 14.18 -8.37 -6.50
C GLU A 85 14.48 -9.66 -7.27
N SER A 86 13.74 -10.75 -7.02
CA SER A 86 13.93 -12.04 -7.70
C SER A 86 13.73 -11.95 -9.22
N LYS A 87 12.89 -11.02 -9.67
CA LYS A 87 12.62 -10.74 -11.09
C LYS A 87 13.53 -9.68 -11.68
N ASN A 88 14.43 -9.11 -10.87
CA ASN A 88 15.29 -7.97 -11.22
C ASN A 88 14.48 -6.79 -11.81
N LEU A 89 13.27 -6.55 -11.29
CA LEU A 89 12.33 -5.63 -11.93
C LEU A 89 12.84 -4.18 -11.88
N TYR A 90 13.56 -3.80 -10.83
CA TYR A 90 14.18 -2.47 -10.72
C TYR A 90 15.17 -2.16 -11.85
N SER A 91 15.78 -3.17 -12.48
CA SER A 91 16.69 -2.95 -13.60
C SER A 91 15.96 -2.63 -14.91
N LEU A 92 14.64 -2.84 -14.96
CA LEU A 92 13.81 -2.53 -16.14
C LEU A 92 13.23 -1.11 -16.08
N ILE A 93 13.32 -0.45 -14.93
CA ILE A 93 12.83 0.92 -14.71
C ILE A 93 13.94 1.91 -15.10
N PRO A 94 13.60 3.03 -15.78
CA PRO A 94 14.57 4.07 -16.07
C PRO A 94 15.40 4.52 -14.85
N GLU A 95 16.65 4.93 -15.09
CA GLU A 95 17.53 5.36 -14.02
C GLU A 95 16.98 6.60 -13.31
N SER A 96 16.77 6.49 -12.00
CA SER A 96 16.23 7.55 -11.16
C SER A 96 16.39 7.16 -9.69
N LYS A 97 16.53 8.17 -8.82
CA LYS A 97 16.46 7.97 -7.36
C LYS A 97 15.05 7.57 -6.89
N TYR A 98 14.05 7.65 -7.75
CA TYR A 98 12.64 7.36 -7.44
C TYR A 98 12.13 6.02 -8.00
N LYS A 99 13.01 5.09 -8.40
CA LYS A 99 12.63 3.78 -8.97
C LYS A 99 11.54 3.06 -8.17
N THR A 100 11.67 3.05 -6.84
CA THR A 100 10.69 2.42 -5.95
C THR A 100 9.32 3.09 -6.04
N GLN A 101 9.26 4.43 -6.01
CA GLN A 101 8.01 5.18 -6.12
C GLN A 101 7.36 5.02 -7.49
N ILE A 102 8.16 5.00 -8.56
CA ILE A 102 7.68 4.77 -9.92
C ILE A 102 6.98 3.42 -10.01
N LEU A 103 7.60 2.36 -9.50
CA LEU A 103 7.01 1.02 -9.51
C LEU A 103 5.74 0.96 -8.66
N LYS A 104 5.78 1.46 -7.42
CA LYS A 104 4.64 1.51 -6.49
C LYS A 104 3.40 2.14 -7.13
N LEU A 105 3.58 3.30 -7.79
CA LEU A 105 2.47 4.03 -8.40
C LEU A 105 1.98 3.40 -9.71
N LEU A 106 2.83 2.66 -10.42
CA LEU A 106 2.40 1.87 -11.57
C LEU A 106 1.58 0.65 -11.12
N GLU A 107 2.01 -0.05 -10.07
CA GLU A 107 1.27 -1.18 -9.48
C GLU A 107 -0.14 -0.75 -9.05
N ASP A 108 -0.25 0.35 -8.29
CA ASP A 108 -1.53 0.90 -7.84
C ASP A 108 -2.49 1.20 -9.00
N GLU A 109 -2.00 1.75 -10.12
CA GLU A 109 -2.82 1.98 -11.29
C GLU A 109 -3.31 0.68 -11.93
N LEU A 110 -2.40 -0.30 -12.10
CA LEU A 110 -2.73 -1.56 -12.75
C LEU A 110 -3.67 -2.42 -11.90
N TYR A 111 -3.58 -2.30 -10.57
CA TYR A 111 -4.40 -3.05 -9.63
C TYR A 111 -5.73 -2.39 -9.27
N TYR A 112 -5.91 -1.09 -9.53
CA TYR A 112 -7.11 -0.37 -9.09
C TYR A 112 -8.42 -1.07 -9.46
N ASP A 113 -8.52 -1.60 -10.69
CA ASP A 113 -9.74 -2.24 -11.20
C ASP A 113 -9.98 -3.66 -10.64
N LYS A 114 -9.07 -4.19 -9.80
CA LYS A 114 -9.27 -5.48 -9.11
C LYS A 114 -10.23 -5.35 -7.92
N ILE A 115 -10.50 -4.13 -7.46
CA ILE A 115 -11.53 -3.80 -6.48
C ILE A 115 -12.66 -3.04 -7.20
N SER A 116 -13.90 -3.50 -7.04
CA SER A 116 -15.08 -2.86 -7.65
C SER A 116 -15.84 -1.90 -6.71
N ASN A 117 -15.58 -1.96 -5.41
CA ASN A 117 -16.34 -1.30 -4.33
C ASN A 117 -15.48 -0.31 -3.53
N TRP A 118 -14.70 0.55 -4.18
CA TRP A 118 -13.85 1.55 -3.51
C TRP A 118 -14.62 2.44 -2.50
N ASP A 119 -15.90 2.72 -2.75
CA ASP A 119 -16.77 3.48 -1.85
C ASP A 119 -16.88 2.88 -0.44
N GLU A 120 -16.81 1.55 -0.29
CA GLU A 120 -16.82 0.89 1.02
C GLU A 120 -15.56 1.24 1.80
N PHE A 121 -14.40 1.13 1.16
CA PHE A 121 -13.11 1.42 1.78
C PHE A 121 -12.92 2.90 2.09
N ILE A 122 -13.44 3.78 1.24
CA ILE A 122 -13.47 5.23 1.49
C ILE A 122 -14.29 5.52 2.76
N LYS A 123 -15.42 4.84 2.96
CA LYS A 123 -16.24 4.98 4.18
C LYS A 123 -15.57 4.44 5.43
N PHE A 124 -14.70 3.43 5.32
CA PHE A 124 -13.94 2.96 6.48
C PHE A 124 -13.12 4.09 7.10
N LEU A 125 -12.53 4.94 6.26
CA LEU A 125 -11.66 6.05 6.66
C LEU A 125 -12.41 7.28 7.22
N GLU A 126 -13.76 7.28 7.22
CA GLU A 126 -14.55 8.35 7.86
C GLU A 126 -14.43 8.33 9.39
N ASP A 127 -14.13 7.17 9.97
CA ASP A 127 -13.93 7.01 11.41
C ASP A 127 -12.44 6.88 11.74
N ILE A 128 -12.07 7.38 12.92
CA ILE A 128 -10.75 7.13 13.52
C ILE A 128 -10.93 6.10 14.62
N LEU A 129 -10.22 4.98 14.52
CA LEU A 129 -10.26 3.91 15.49
C LEU A 129 -9.53 4.29 16.80
N PRO A 130 -9.91 3.71 17.94
CA PRO A 130 -9.13 3.84 19.18
C PRO A 130 -7.68 3.40 19.04
N GLU A 131 -7.42 2.35 18.25
CA GLU A 131 -6.09 1.79 18.00
C GLU A 131 -5.15 2.79 17.33
N GLU A 132 -5.64 3.59 16.38
CA GLU A 132 -4.84 4.62 15.71
C GLU A 132 -4.34 5.69 16.70
N ARG A 133 -5.17 6.04 17.69
CA ARG A 133 -4.82 7.01 18.74
C ARG A 133 -3.74 6.48 19.69
N SER A 134 -3.56 5.16 19.77
CA SER A 134 -2.56 4.55 20.65
C SER A 134 -1.11 4.84 20.23
N PHE A 135 -0.89 5.32 19.01
CA PHE A 135 0.43 5.70 18.49
C PHE A 135 0.91 7.10 18.91
N ASN A 136 0.16 7.79 19.77
CA ASN A 136 0.45 9.16 20.22
C ASN A 136 0.58 10.17 19.06
N ILE A 137 -0.17 9.93 17.98
CA ILE A 137 -0.30 10.82 16.83
C ILE A 137 -1.46 11.78 17.08
N LYS A 138 -1.33 13.05 16.66
CA LYS A 138 -2.44 14.01 16.79
C LYS A 138 -3.60 13.58 15.91
N GLU A 139 -4.82 13.77 16.43
CA GLU A 139 -6.02 13.38 15.68
C GLU A 139 -6.11 14.07 14.30
N ASP A 140 -5.66 15.33 14.19
CA ASP A 140 -5.63 16.06 12.92
C ASP A 140 -4.68 15.42 11.88
N ASP A 141 -3.57 14.82 12.33
CA ASP A 141 -2.63 14.13 11.43
C ASP A 141 -3.22 12.80 10.95
N ILE A 142 -3.96 12.10 11.81
CA ILE A 142 -4.72 10.89 11.42
C ILE A 142 -5.81 11.26 10.40
N LYS A 143 -6.60 12.31 10.67
CA LYS A 143 -7.60 12.83 9.73
C LYS A 143 -6.98 13.22 8.40
N LYS A 144 -5.82 13.88 8.43
CA LYS A 144 -5.08 14.24 7.22
C LYS A 144 -4.72 12.99 6.42
N TRP A 145 -4.20 11.95 7.07
CA TRP A 145 -3.88 10.69 6.41
C TRP A 145 -5.12 10.03 5.78
N HIS A 146 -6.22 9.95 6.53
CA HIS A 146 -7.48 9.42 6.02
C HIS A 146 -7.98 10.20 4.80
N ASN A 147 -7.95 11.53 4.85
CA ASN A 147 -8.35 12.38 3.71
C ASN A 147 -7.46 12.15 2.48
N ILE A 148 -6.14 11.97 2.66
CA ILE A 148 -5.21 11.66 1.56
C ILE A 148 -5.61 10.34 0.90
N LEU A 149 -5.86 9.30 1.70
CA LEU A 149 -6.25 7.98 1.22
C LEU A 149 -7.63 7.99 0.54
N GLN A 150 -8.63 8.64 1.14
CA GLN A 150 -9.97 8.78 0.55
C GLN A 150 -9.90 9.45 -0.83
N ASN A 151 -9.13 10.54 -0.94
CA ASN A 151 -8.92 11.22 -2.22
C ASN A 151 -8.19 10.32 -3.23
N TYR A 152 -7.18 9.56 -2.80
CA TYR A 152 -6.42 8.68 -3.66
C TYR A 152 -7.24 7.48 -4.16
N PHE A 153 -8.12 6.92 -3.32
CA PHE A 153 -9.00 5.80 -3.66
C PHE A 153 -10.21 6.21 -4.50
N SER A 154 -10.60 7.49 -4.49
CA SER A 154 -11.81 8.00 -5.16
C SER A 154 -11.87 7.79 -6.68
N ARG A 155 -10.71 7.58 -7.34
CA ARG A 155 -10.65 7.29 -8.76
C ARG A 155 -9.35 6.57 -9.12
N LYS A 156 -9.39 5.82 -10.23
CA LYS A 156 -8.22 5.13 -10.77
C LYS A 156 -7.02 6.09 -10.91
N PRO A 157 -5.82 5.72 -10.42
CA PRO A 157 -4.66 6.58 -10.56
C PRO A 157 -4.35 6.90 -12.02
N ASP A 158 -4.56 8.15 -12.38
CA ASP A 158 -4.02 8.76 -13.59
C ASP A 158 -2.80 9.63 -13.24
N LYS A 159 -2.24 10.33 -14.23
CA LYS A 159 -1.10 11.23 -14.04
C LYS A 159 -1.38 12.30 -12.96
N GLN A 160 -2.60 12.84 -12.91
CA GLN A 160 -2.98 13.88 -11.96
C GLN A 160 -3.18 13.34 -10.55
N VAL A 161 -3.81 12.16 -10.42
CA VAL A 161 -3.96 11.47 -9.13
C VAL A 161 -2.59 11.16 -8.53
N ARG A 162 -1.68 10.59 -9.31
CA ARG A 162 -0.30 10.30 -8.86
C ARG A 162 0.44 11.56 -8.45
N LYS A 163 0.33 12.64 -9.23
CA LYS A 163 0.95 13.93 -8.90
C LYS A 163 0.38 14.49 -7.60
N GLY A 164 -0.94 14.40 -7.42
CA GLY A 164 -1.64 14.79 -6.19
C GLY A 164 -1.12 14.02 -4.98
N LEU A 165 -1.06 12.69 -5.04
CA LEU A 165 -0.49 11.88 -3.96
C LEU A 165 0.96 12.26 -3.68
N ALA A 166 1.83 12.34 -4.70
CA ALA A 166 3.23 12.72 -4.50
C ALA A 166 3.37 14.10 -3.84
N LYS A 167 2.48 15.05 -4.15
CA LYS A 167 2.44 16.34 -3.45
C LYS A 167 2.08 16.20 -1.98
N GLU A 168 1.03 15.43 -1.65
CA GLU A 168 0.61 15.19 -0.27
C GLU A 168 1.67 14.44 0.56
N LEU A 169 2.51 13.63 -0.10
CA LEU A 169 3.65 12.94 0.51
C LEU A 169 4.95 13.80 0.53
N ASN A 170 4.84 15.12 0.35
CA ASN A 170 5.93 16.09 0.46
C ASN A 170 7.07 15.93 -0.55
N PHE A 171 6.84 15.34 -1.73
CA PHE A 171 7.84 15.36 -2.80
C PHE A 171 7.97 16.79 -3.37
N SER A 172 9.18 17.19 -3.77
CA SER A 172 9.39 18.47 -4.48
C SER A 172 8.64 18.49 -5.81
N GLU A 173 8.30 19.66 -6.34
CA GLU A 173 7.61 19.75 -7.64
C GLU A 173 8.39 19.07 -8.78
N GLU A 174 9.71 19.22 -8.78
CA GLU A 174 10.60 18.51 -9.70
C GLU A 174 10.48 17.00 -9.54
N GLY A 175 10.56 16.48 -8.31
CA GLY A 175 10.42 15.05 -8.02
C GLY A 175 9.03 14.52 -8.37
N GLN A 176 7.96 15.28 -8.12
CA GLN A 176 6.60 14.93 -8.53
C GLN A 176 6.52 14.76 -10.06
N ASN A 177 7.06 15.72 -10.82
CA ASN A 177 7.05 15.69 -12.28
C ASN A 177 7.90 14.55 -12.83
N GLU A 178 9.08 14.32 -12.25
CA GLU A 178 9.96 13.20 -12.62
C GLU A 178 9.24 11.86 -12.42
N ILE A 179 8.70 11.62 -11.21
CA ILE A 179 7.98 10.38 -10.87
C ILE A 179 6.85 10.11 -11.87
N VAL A 180 5.95 11.08 -12.10
CA VAL A 180 4.79 10.83 -12.97
C VAL A 180 5.16 10.62 -14.42
N ASN A 181 6.20 11.29 -14.91
CA ASN A 181 6.66 11.10 -16.29
C ASN A 181 7.35 9.73 -16.45
N LEU A 182 8.14 9.31 -15.47
CA LEU A 182 8.79 8.01 -15.49
C LEU A 182 7.80 6.86 -15.30
N VAL A 183 6.69 7.04 -14.58
CA VAL A 183 5.58 6.07 -14.54
C VAL A 183 5.01 5.85 -15.95
N GLU A 184 4.73 6.91 -16.71
CA GLU A 184 4.21 6.78 -18.08
C GLU A 184 5.19 6.04 -19.00
N GLN A 185 6.50 6.34 -18.89
CA GLN A 185 7.53 5.62 -19.66
C GLN A 185 7.63 4.15 -19.26
N THR A 186 7.58 3.87 -17.96
CA THR A 186 7.66 2.51 -17.40
C THR A 186 6.45 1.68 -17.83
N ARG A 187 5.25 2.28 -17.91
CA ARG A 187 4.03 1.59 -18.37
C ARG A 187 4.16 1.02 -19.78
N LEU A 188 4.95 1.65 -20.66
CA LEU A 188 5.13 1.19 -22.04
C LEU A 188 5.92 -0.13 -22.14
N ASN A 189 6.58 -0.55 -21.07
CA ASN A 189 7.31 -1.81 -21.02
C ASN A 189 6.37 -2.96 -20.63
N GLU A 190 5.86 -3.69 -21.62
CA GLU A 190 4.92 -4.81 -21.41
C GLU A 190 5.44 -5.87 -20.43
N LYS A 191 6.77 -6.11 -20.41
CA LYS A 191 7.38 -7.08 -19.49
C LYS A 191 7.18 -6.67 -18.03
N ILE A 192 7.22 -5.37 -17.73
CA ILE A 192 6.96 -4.87 -16.37
C ILE A 192 5.51 -5.15 -15.99
N GLY A 193 4.56 -4.85 -16.87
CA GLY A 193 3.14 -5.15 -16.65
C GLY A 193 2.88 -6.64 -16.43
N GLN A 194 3.53 -7.51 -17.21
CA GLN A 194 3.43 -8.97 -17.06
C GLN A 194 3.97 -9.46 -15.71
N ILE A 195 5.10 -8.92 -15.24
CA ILE A 195 5.69 -9.29 -13.94
C ILE A 195 4.80 -8.82 -12.79
N ILE A 196 4.22 -7.61 -12.89
CA ILE A 196 3.27 -7.09 -11.90
C ILE A 196 2.03 -8.00 -11.85
N GLU A 197 1.42 -8.31 -13.00
CA GLU A 197 0.25 -9.20 -13.03
C GLU A 197 0.58 -10.63 -12.55
N GLU A 198 1.79 -11.14 -12.84
CA GLU A 198 2.29 -12.40 -12.29
C GLU A 198 2.33 -12.37 -10.76
N PHE A 199 2.83 -11.28 -10.16
CA PHE A 199 2.86 -11.11 -8.71
C PHE A 199 1.46 -11.23 -8.11
N HIS A 200 0.50 -10.44 -8.61
CA HIS A 200 -0.87 -10.45 -8.12
C HIS A 200 -1.53 -11.84 -8.27
N ASN A 201 -1.33 -12.51 -9.41
CA ASN A 201 -1.96 -13.79 -9.66
C ASN A 201 -1.42 -14.90 -8.75
N ASN A 202 -0.13 -14.84 -8.40
CA ASN A 202 0.52 -15.82 -7.54
C ASN A 202 0.63 -15.38 -6.07
N PHE A 203 0.14 -14.20 -5.70
CA PHE A 203 0.35 -13.61 -4.37
C PHE A 203 0.01 -14.58 -3.22
N GLU A 204 -1.10 -15.29 -3.35
CA GLU A 204 -1.55 -16.26 -2.34
C GLU A 204 -0.52 -17.38 -2.10
N SER A 205 0.16 -17.85 -3.15
CA SER A 205 1.20 -18.88 -3.04
C SER A 205 2.45 -18.40 -2.32
N PHE A 206 2.67 -17.09 -2.24
CA PHE A 206 3.79 -16.49 -1.51
C PHE A 206 3.51 -16.32 -0.01
N LEU A 207 2.27 -16.55 0.44
CA LEU A 207 1.89 -16.48 1.86
C LEU A 207 2.11 -17.80 2.62
N ILE A 208 2.35 -18.91 1.91
CA ILE A 208 2.50 -20.28 2.43
C ILE A 208 3.97 -20.63 2.56
#